data_AF-A0AA50N5Y9-F1
#
_entry.id   AF-A0AA50N5Y9-F1
#
_cell.length_a   1.000
_cell.length_b   1.000
_cell.length_c   1.000
_cell.angle_alpha   90.00
_cell.angle_beta   90.00
_cell.angle_gamma   90.00
#
_symmetry.space_group_name_H-M   'P 1'
#
loop_
_entity.id
_entity.type
_entity.pdbx_description
1 polymer ?
#
loop_
_entity_poly.entity_id
_entity_poly.type
_entity_poly.pdbx_seq_one_letter_code
_entity_poly.pdbx_strand_id
1 'polypeptide(L)' 'VLHGEVVAVGTGSRKENGDFIPVLVKVGDKVLLPEYGGTKVSLENDEKEYHLFRESDILAKIE' A
#
# COMPACT_ATOMS: atom_id res chain seq x y z
N VAL A 1 5.81 4.56 14.78
CA VAL A 1 5.37 3.71 13.64
C VAL A 1 3.86 3.79 13.49
N LEU A 2 3.36 3.85 12.27
CA LEU A 2 1.93 3.97 11.99
C LEU A 2 1.35 2.58 11.65
N HIS A 3 0.06 2.40 11.92
CA HIS A 3 -0.67 1.19 11.55
C HIS A 3 -1.72 1.55 10.51
N GLY A 4 -1.90 0.69 9.51
CA GLY A 4 -2.89 0.88 8.46
C GLY A 4 -3.49 -0.44 8.00
N GLU A 5 -4.66 -0.35 7.38
CA GLU A 5 -5.32 -1.46 6.69
C GLU A 5 -5.21 -1.24 5.18
N VAL A 6 -4.83 -2.29 4.46
CA VAL A 6 -4.72 -2.21 3.00
C VAL A 6 -6.12 -2.24 2.39
N VAL A 7 -6.54 -1.13 1.78
CA VAL A 7 -7.86 -1.02 1.12
C VAL A 7 -7.82 -1.34 -0.38
N ALA A 8 -6.65 -1.19 -1.00
CA ALA A 8 -6.46 -1.42 -2.42
C ALA A 8 -5.00 -1.80 -2.70
N VAL A 9 -4.80 -2.64 -3.72
CA VAL A 9 -3.46 -3.04 -4.19
C VAL A 9 -3.36 -2.87 -5.70
N GLY A 10 -2.21 -2.40 -6.17
CA GLY A 10 -1.93 -2.32 -7.61
C GLY A 10 -1.60 -3.69 -8.19
N THR A 11 -1.34 -3.74 -9.50
CA THR A 11 -0.90 -4.97 -10.20
C THR A 11 0.51 -5.42 -9.82
N GLY A 12 1.22 -4.62 -9.02
CA GLY A 12 2.60 -4.85 -8.60
C GLY A 12 3.64 -4.34 -9.59
N SER A 13 4.92 -4.55 -9.28
CA SER A 13 6.04 -4.00 -10.05
C SER A 13 6.19 -4.70 -11.40
N ARG A 14 6.36 -3.95 -12.48
CA ARG A 14 6.55 -4.52 -13.83
C ARG A 14 8.01 -4.93 -14.04
N LYS A 15 8.23 -6.15 -14.53
CA LYS A 15 9.52 -6.67 -14.97
C LYS A 15 9.83 -6.19 -16.39
N GLU A 16 11.12 -6.24 -16.76
CA GLU A 16 11.57 -5.88 -18.11
C GLU A 16 10.98 -6.79 -19.21
N ASN A 17 10.66 -8.05 -18.87
CA ASN A 17 10.03 -9.00 -19.79
C ASN A 17 8.52 -8.75 -19.99
N GLY A 18 7.94 -7.75 -19.32
CA GLY A 18 6.53 -7.40 -19.40
C GLY A 18 5.63 -8.05 -18.34
N ASP A 19 6.12 -9.04 -17.60
CA ASP A 19 5.37 -9.66 -16.50
C ASP A 19 5.27 -8.74 -15.29
N PHE A 20 4.29 -9.00 -14.43
CA PHE A 20 4.16 -8.30 -13.15
C PHE A 20 4.69 -9.16 -12.00
N ILE A 21 5.42 -8.53 -11.10
CA ILE A 21 5.75 -9.06 -9.77
C ILE A 21 4.53 -8.79 -8.90
N PRO A 22 3.80 -9.82 -8.45
CA PRO A 22 2.63 -9.61 -7.61
C PRO A 22 3.04 -8.99 -6.29
N VAL A 23 2.21 -8.06 -5.82
CA VAL A 23 2.28 -7.49 -4.48
C VAL A 23 2.06 -8.58 -3.43
N LEU A 24 2.89 -8.59 -2.40
CA LEU A 24 2.80 -9.58 -1.32
C LEU A 24 1.69 -9.27 -0.31
N VAL A 25 1.27 -8.01 -0.23
CA VAL A 25 0.15 -7.55 0.59
C VAL A 25 -1.17 -7.70 -0.17
N LYS A 26 -2.24 -7.97 0.58
CA LYS A 26 -3.60 -8.11 0.05
C LYS A 26 -4.54 -7.14 0.74
N VAL A 27 -5.68 -6.88 0.09
CA VAL A 27 -6.76 -6.07 0.67
C VAL A 27 -7.25 -6.73 1.96
N GLY A 28 -7.38 -5.95 3.03
CA GLY A 28 -7.72 -6.38 4.39
C GLY A 28 -6.51 -6.71 5.28
N ASP A 29 -5.30 -6.77 4.73
CA ASP A 29 -4.10 -7.00 5.54
C ASP A 29 -3.82 -5.79 6.44
N LYS A 30 -3.39 -6.05 7.69
CA LYS A 30 -2.92 -5.01 8.62
C LYS A 30 -1.41 -4.88 8.52
N VAL A 31 -0.95 -3.66 8.28
CA VAL A 31 0.47 -3.37 8.00
C VAL A 31 1.04 -2.28 8.90
N LEU A 32 2.34 -2.38 9.15
CA LEU A 32 3.13 -1.33 9.77
C LEU A 32 3.72 -0.42 8.69
N LEU A 33 3.45 0.87 8.84
CA LEU A 33 3.92 1.93 7.96
C LEU A 33 4.98 2.78 8.69
N PRO A 34 5.98 3.30 7.95
CA PRO A 34 6.93 4.25 8.50
C PRO A 34 6.22 5.55 8.92
N GLU A 35 6.82 6.30 9.84
CA GLU A 35 6.24 7.57 10.33
C GLU A 35 6.29 8.69 9.29
N TYR A 36 7.18 8.54 8.30
CA TYR A 36 7.36 9.46 7.20
C TYR A 36 7.33 8.67 5.90
N GLY A 37 6.64 9.21 4.91
CA GLY A 37 6.49 8.59 3.60
C GLY A 37 5.05 8.50 3.15
N GLY A 38 4.86 8.01 1.94
CA GLY A 38 3.54 7.92 1.31
C GLY A 38 3.03 9.27 0.80
N THR A 39 2.07 9.20 -0.11
CA THR A 39 1.36 10.38 -0.64
C THR A 39 -0.07 10.33 -0.14
N LYS A 40 -0.51 11.41 0.53
CA LYS A 40 -1.92 11.55 0.90
C LYS A 40 -2.77 11.69 -0.35
N VAL A 41 -3.76 10.82 -0.48
CA VAL A 41 -4.71 10.81 -1.59
C VAL A 41 -6.11 11.02 -1.01
N SER A 42 -6.80 12.02 -1.55
CA SER A 42 -8.22 12.22 -1.30
C SER A 42 -9.00 11.70 -2.51
N LEU A 43 -10.01 10.89 -2.27
CA LEU A 43 -10.92 10.44 -3.32
C LEU A 43 -12.11 11.40 -3.34
N GLU A 44 -12.48 11.93 -4.52
CA GLU A 44 -13.50 12.99 -4.65
C GLU A 44 -14.89 12.63 -4.08
N ASN A 45 -15.13 11.33 -3.81
CA ASN A 45 -16.39 10.81 -3.27
C ASN A 45 -16.23 10.13 -1.89
N ASP A 46 -15.12 10.35 -1.19
CA ASP A 46 -14.88 9.77 0.13
C ASP A 46 -14.30 10.83 1.08
N GLU A 47 -14.86 10.91 2.28
CA GLU A 47 -14.37 11.80 3.35
C GLU A 47 -13.17 11.19 4.09
N LYS A 48 -12.84 9.92 3.81
CA LYS A 48 -11.70 9.24 4.41
C LYS A 48 -10.38 9.69 3.79
N GLU A 49 -9.40 9.84 4.65
CA GLU A 49 -8.02 10.08 4.26
C GLU A 49 -7.34 8.76 3.88
N TYR A 50 -6.84 8.68 2.65
CA TYR A 50 -6.05 7.55 2.19
C TYR A 50 -4.59 7.94 2.02
N HIS A 51 -3.70 6.97 2.20
CA HIS A 51 -2.28 7.13 1.95
C HIS A 51 -1.82 6.10 0.93
N LEU A 52 -1.18 6.58 -0.12
CA LEU A 52 -0.55 5.74 -1.13
C LEU A 52 0.90 5.48 -0.75
N PHE A 53 1.23 4.21 -0.51
CA PHE A 53 2.59 3.74 -0.24
C PHE A 53 3.05 2.78 -1.33
N ARG A 54 4.38 2.67 -1.51
CA ARG A 54 4.95 1.56 -2.27
C ARG A 54 5.05 0.34 -1.37
N GLU A 55 4.93 -0.84 -1.95
CA GLU A 55 5.07 -2.11 -1.23
C GLU A 55 6.42 -2.20 -0.48
N SER A 56 7.50 -1.67 -1.06
CA SER A 56 8.83 -1.64 -0.46
C SER A 56 8.95 -0.83 0.81
N ASP A 57 8.02 0.11 1.04
CA ASP A 57 8.02 1.00 2.19
C ASP A 57 7.29 0.39 3.38
N ILE A 58 6.56 -0.71 3.18
CA ILE A 58 5.81 -1.41 4.23
C ILE A 58 6.79 -2.19 5.12
N LEU A 59 6.79 -1.91 6.42
CA LEU A 59 7.77 -2.45 7.36
C LEU A 59 7.48 -3.91 7.74
N ALA A 60 6.21 -4.24 7.97
CA ALA A 60 5.77 -5.58 8.32
C ALA A 60 4.27 -5.76 8.10
N LYS A 61 3.87 -7.01 7.87
CA LYS A 61 2.48 -7.48 7.97
C LYS A 61 2.25 -8.06 9.36
N ILE A 62 1.16 -7.69 10.02
CA ILE A 62 0.88 -8.03 11.43
C ILE A 62 -0.15 -9.17 11.55
N GLU A 63 -1.11 -9.24 10.62
CA GLU A 63 -2.13 -10.29 10.45
C GLU A 63 -2.30 -10.59 8.96
#